data_AF-A0AB73ATC1-F1
#
_entry.id   AF-A0AB73ATC1-F1
#
_cell.length_a   1.000
_cell.length_b   1.000
_cell.length_c   1.000
_cell.angle_alpha   90.00
_cell.angle_beta   90.00
_cell.angle_gamma   90.00
#
_symmetry.space_group_name_H-M   'P 1'
#
loop_
_entity.id
_entity.type
_entity.pdbx_description
1 polymer ?
#
loop_
_entity_poly.entity_id
_entity_poly.type
_entity_poly.pdbx_seq_one_letter_code
_entity_poly.pdbx_strand_id
1 'polypeptide(L)'
;METGTGALSPDLYYSILHNKYKKSAAVKNKLSFRTLAGVHLYNQTDEAEAIDSALVSRAKIEALNVADRQADIAWVAEGDKVNGQMVRFKRNIDRILPVGGTPEDKDRWTEYYHIYQCAIDATKDAYMPNAQRKKEYLRIYEDITRQNEILVGYLAKRQNTTITSTLLNATADRTLDKESIVRDAVNRWHESRFAVRGPQSGNNTGGSGDGDETVNKGN
;
A
#
# COMPACT_ATOMS: atom_id res chain seq x y z
N MET A 1 -32.82 106.40 -40.89
CA MET A 1 -33.07 105.50 -42.03
C MET A 1 -31.72 105.03 -42.51
N GLU A 2 -31.27 103.86 -42.07
CA GLU A 2 -30.28 103.08 -42.80
C GLU A 2 -30.88 101.69 -42.99
N THR A 3 -31.39 101.50 -44.20
CA THR A 3 -31.79 100.22 -44.76
C THR A 3 -30.53 99.40 -45.01
N GLY A 4 -30.31 98.39 -44.18
CA GLY A 4 -29.18 97.46 -44.29
C GLY A 4 -29.64 96.02 -44.25
N THR A 5 -30.55 95.66 -45.15
CA THR A 5 -30.99 94.29 -45.46
C THR A 5 -29.77 93.43 -45.80
N GLY A 6 -29.20 92.78 -44.79
CA GLY A 6 -27.94 92.06 -44.97
C GLY A 6 -27.60 91.17 -43.80
N ALA A 7 -28.59 90.49 -43.21
CA ALA A 7 -28.29 89.33 -42.38
C ALA A 7 -27.79 88.23 -43.31
N LEU A 8 -26.49 88.27 -43.61
CA LEU A 8 -25.76 87.25 -44.35
C LEU A 8 -26.21 85.89 -43.81
N SER A 9 -26.86 85.09 -44.65
CA SER A 9 -27.35 83.79 -44.21
C SER A 9 -26.16 83.00 -43.66
N PRO A 10 -26.35 82.17 -42.60
CA PRO A 10 -25.24 81.44 -42.03
C PRO A 10 -24.41 80.71 -43.10
N ASP A 11 -25.06 80.17 -44.13
CA ASP A 11 -24.38 79.47 -45.21
C ASP A 11 -23.51 80.36 -46.11
N LEU A 12 -23.96 81.58 -46.42
CA LEU A 12 -23.19 82.59 -47.16
C LEU A 12 -22.07 83.19 -46.30
N TYR A 13 -22.30 83.42 -45.02
CA TYR A 13 -21.29 83.90 -44.07
C TYR A 13 -20.12 82.91 -43.94
N TYR A 14 -20.42 81.63 -43.73
CA TYR A 14 -19.42 80.59 -43.60
C TYR A 14 -18.74 80.24 -44.94
N SER A 15 -19.38 80.46 -46.09
CA SER A 15 -18.74 80.23 -47.40
C SER A 15 -17.75 81.32 -47.79
N ILE A 16 -18.05 82.59 -47.49
CA ILE A 16 -17.20 83.73 -47.88
C ILE A 16 -16.04 83.92 -46.90
N LEU A 17 -16.31 83.93 -45.59
CA LEU A 17 -15.31 84.31 -44.57
C LEU A 17 -14.65 83.11 -43.88
N HIS A 18 -15.32 81.95 -43.83
CA HIS A 18 -14.89 80.80 -43.01
C HIS A 18 -14.94 79.47 -43.78
N ASN A 19 -14.58 79.48 -45.07
CA ASN A 19 -14.71 78.33 -45.98
C ASN A 19 -13.94 77.07 -45.49
N LYS A 20 -12.74 77.26 -44.91
CA LYS A 20 -11.95 76.16 -44.32
C LYS A 20 -12.68 75.47 -43.15
N TYR A 21 -13.41 76.25 -42.35
CA TYR A 21 -14.24 75.72 -41.28
C TYR A 21 -15.46 75.00 -41.85
N LYS A 22 -16.19 75.60 -42.80
CA LYS A 22 -17.35 74.96 -43.47
C LYS A 22 -17.00 73.57 -44.04
N LYS A 23 -15.84 73.43 -44.67
CA LYS A 23 -15.34 72.15 -45.24
C LYS A 23 -15.01 71.07 -44.19
N SER A 24 -14.66 71.45 -42.96
CA SER A 24 -14.23 70.50 -41.91
C SER A 24 -15.22 70.38 -40.74
N ALA A 25 -16.25 71.22 -40.68
CA ALA A 25 -17.22 71.29 -39.59
C ALA A 25 -17.99 69.97 -39.40
N ALA A 26 -18.35 69.29 -40.48
CA ALA A 26 -19.03 68.00 -40.42
C ALA A 26 -18.15 66.89 -39.83
N VAL A 27 -16.86 66.85 -40.21
CA VAL A 27 -15.89 65.86 -39.72
C VAL A 27 -15.51 66.11 -38.25
N LYS A 28 -15.48 67.38 -37.84
CA LYS A 28 -15.21 67.78 -36.45
C LYS A 28 -16.46 67.77 -35.56
N ASN A 29 -17.61 67.34 -36.10
CA ASN A 29 -18.85 67.30 -35.36
C ASN A 29 -18.74 66.26 -34.23
N LYS A 30 -18.83 66.72 -32.97
CA LYS A 30 -18.77 65.84 -31.79
C LYS A 30 -19.94 64.84 -31.74
N LEU A 31 -21.04 65.11 -32.44
CA LEU A 31 -22.19 64.22 -32.49
C LEU A 31 -21.86 62.89 -33.17
N SER A 32 -21.11 62.88 -34.28
CA SER A 32 -20.77 61.63 -34.98
C SER A 32 -19.89 60.71 -34.14
N PHE A 33 -18.89 61.28 -33.45
CA PHE A 33 -18.05 60.52 -32.51
C PHE A 33 -18.85 59.98 -31.32
N ARG A 34 -19.82 60.76 -30.79
CA ARG A 34 -20.71 60.30 -29.71
C ARG A 34 -21.64 59.18 -30.17
N THR A 35 -22.19 59.27 -31.38
CA THR A 35 -23.05 58.21 -31.93
C THR A 35 -22.26 56.92 -32.13
N LEU A 36 -21.05 57.00 -32.71
CA LEU A 36 -20.20 55.84 -32.91
C LEU A 36 -19.80 55.19 -31.57
N ALA A 37 -19.35 56.00 -30.60
CA ALA A 37 -19.03 55.50 -29.26
C ALA A 37 -20.26 54.90 -28.56
N GLY A 38 -21.44 55.52 -28.71
CA GLY A 38 -22.70 54.99 -28.18
C GLY A 38 -23.04 53.63 -28.75
N VAL A 39 -22.91 53.45 -30.07
CA VAL A 39 -23.13 52.15 -30.74
C VAL A 39 -22.19 51.07 -30.18
N HIS A 40 -20.92 51.38 -29.94
CA HIS A 40 -19.98 50.43 -29.35
C HIS A 40 -20.28 50.12 -27.87
N LEU A 41 -20.81 51.07 -27.10
CA LEU A 41 -21.13 50.87 -25.68
C LEU A 41 -22.34 49.95 -25.46
N TYR A 42 -23.30 49.91 -26.40
CA TYR A 42 -24.48 49.04 -26.24
C TYR A 42 -24.11 47.57 -26.09
N ASN A 43 -23.22 47.06 -26.95
CA ASN A 43 -22.82 45.65 -26.92
C ASN A 43 -21.89 45.31 -25.74
N GLN A 44 -21.22 46.30 -25.13
CA GLN A 44 -20.32 46.07 -24.01
C GLN A 44 -21.05 45.63 -22.74
N THR A 45 -22.32 46.05 -22.57
CA THR A 45 -23.11 45.66 -21.40
C THR A 45 -23.41 44.16 -21.40
N ASP A 46 -23.92 43.64 -22.52
CA ASP A 46 -24.20 42.21 -22.69
C ASP A 46 -22.92 41.36 -22.62
N GLU A 47 -21.82 41.82 -23.23
CA GLU A 47 -20.52 41.13 -23.15
C GLU A 47 -19.97 41.08 -21.72
N ALA A 48 -20.09 42.19 -20.98
CA ALA A 48 -19.66 42.24 -19.59
C ALA A 48 -20.48 41.30 -18.70
N GLU A 49 -21.79 41.25 -18.88
CA GLU A 49 -22.68 40.33 -18.14
C GLU A 49 -22.38 38.86 -18.48
N ALA A 50 -22.12 38.54 -19.74
CA ALA A 50 -21.72 37.20 -20.16
C ALA A 50 -20.37 36.77 -19.52
N ILE A 51 -19.40 37.69 -19.47
CA ILE A 51 -18.11 37.44 -18.81
C ILE A 51 -18.30 37.25 -17.30
N ASP A 52 -19.08 38.10 -16.64
CA ASP A 52 -19.35 37.99 -15.20
C ASP A 52 -20.02 36.65 -14.87
N SER A 53 -21.06 36.27 -15.62
CA SER A 53 -21.75 34.98 -15.46
C SER A 53 -20.81 33.78 -15.62
N ALA A 54 -19.90 33.83 -16.60
CA ALA A 54 -18.90 32.80 -16.81
C ALA A 54 -17.89 32.73 -15.65
N LEU A 55 -17.43 33.88 -15.14
CA LEU A 55 -16.50 33.96 -14.01
C LEU A 55 -17.14 33.47 -12.72
N VAL A 56 -18.38 33.85 -12.43
CA VAL A 56 -19.14 33.37 -11.26
C VAL A 56 -19.34 31.84 -11.34
N SER A 57 -19.69 31.33 -12.52
CA SER A 57 -19.86 29.89 -12.74
C SER A 57 -18.55 29.12 -12.50
N ARG A 58 -17.44 29.65 -12.99
CA ARG A 58 -16.11 29.07 -12.77
C ARG A 58 -15.68 29.14 -11.30
N ALA A 59 -15.88 30.29 -10.65
CA ALA A 59 -15.58 30.47 -9.24
C ALA A 59 -16.38 29.49 -8.36
N LYS A 60 -17.64 29.22 -8.70
CA LYS A 60 -18.46 28.20 -8.02
C LYS A 60 -17.87 26.80 -8.15
N ILE A 61 -17.43 26.42 -9.35
CA ILE A 61 -16.79 25.11 -9.60
C ILE A 61 -15.45 25.03 -8.87
N GLU A 62 -14.63 26.08 -8.90
CA GLU A 62 -13.35 26.13 -8.20
C GLU A 62 -13.54 26.06 -6.68
N ALA A 63 -14.52 26.78 -6.12
CA ALA A 63 -14.85 26.70 -4.70
C ALA A 63 -15.29 25.29 -4.29
N LEU A 64 -16.10 24.62 -5.12
CA LEU A 64 -16.52 23.24 -4.85
C LEU A 64 -15.34 22.25 -4.93
N ASN A 65 -14.44 22.45 -5.89
CA ASN A 65 -13.22 21.66 -6.01
C ASN A 65 -12.20 21.93 -4.89
N VAL A 66 -12.16 23.15 -4.35
CA VAL A 66 -11.35 23.50 -3.17
C VAL A 66 -11.94 22.84 -1.93
N ALA A 67 -13.27 22.89 -1.77
CA ALA A 67 -13.96 22.23 -0.67
C ALA A 67 -13.78 20.70 -0.69
N ASP A 68 -13.90 20.05 -1.85
CA ASP A 68 -13.63 18.61 -1.98
C ASP A 68 -12.20 18.25 -1.57
N ARG A 69 -11.22 19.11 -1.89
CA ARG A 69 -9.81 18.86 -1.54
C ARG A 69 -9.48 19.13 -0.09
N GLN A 70 -10.24 20.00 0.58
CA GLN A 70 -9.98 20.41 1.96
C GLN A 70 -10.20 19.27 2.97
N ALA A 71 -11.11 18.36 2.68
CA ALA A 71 -11.35 17.17 3.50
C ALA A 71 -11.01 15.90 2.73
N ASP A 72 -10.21 15.04 3.34
CA ASP A 72 -9.90 13.73 2.79
C ASP A 72 -11.01 12.72 3.11
N ILE A 73 -12.15 12.88 2.43
CA ILE A 73 -13.31 12.00 2.57
C ILE A 73 -12.97 10.59 2.07
N ALA A 74 -12.05 10.48 1.11
CA ALA A 74 -11.58 9.19 0.61
C ALA A 74 -10.86 8.38 1.70
N TRP A 75 -10.00 9.03 2.49
CA TRP A 75 -9.34 8.40 3.64
C TRP A 75 -10.33 8.03 4.74
N VAL A 76 -11.35 8.84 5.00
CA VAL A 76 -12.41 8.47 5.95
C VAL A 76 -13.13 7.18 5.53
N ALA A 77 -13.31 6.96 4.22
CA ALA A 77 -14.00 5.77 3.71
C ALA A 77 -13.11 4.52 3.61
N GLU A 78 -11.85 4.66 3.19
CA GLU A 78 -10.97 3.53 2.85
C GLU A 78 -9.77 3.36 3.80
N GLY A 79 -9.48 4.36 4.65
CA GLY A 79 -8.31 4.40 5.51
C GLY A 79 -8.23 3.24 6.50
N ASP A 80 -9.36 2.80 7.05
CA ASP A 80 -9.41 1.65 7.96
C ASP A 80 -8.97 0.35 7.28
N LYS A 81 -9.32 0.15 6.01
CA LYS A 81 -8.92 -1.04 5.25
C LYS A 81 -7.42 -1.04 4.98
N VAL A 82 -6.89 0.10 4.52
CA VAL A 82 -5.45 0.29 4.27
C VAL A 82 -4.65 0.10 5.56
N ASN A 83 -5.07 0.77 6.64
CA ASN A 83 -4.41 0.68 7.94
C ASN A 83 -4.49 -0.75 8.51
N GLY A 84 -5.63 -1.43 8.36
CA GLY A 84 -5.79 -2.83 8.74
C GLY A 84 -4.79 -3.76 8.03
N GLN A 85 -4.56 -3.57 6.74
CA GLN A 85 -3.54 -4.34 6.01
C GLN A 85 -2.12 -3.96 6.42
N MET A 86 -1.83 -2.67 6.62
CA MET A 86 -0.54 -2.22 7.14
C MET A 86 -0.19 -2.88 8.49
N VAL A 87 -1.16 -2.94 9.41
CA VAL A 87 -0.97 -3.60 10.71
C VAL A 87 -0.72 -5.10 10.55
N ARG A 88 -1.46 -5.78 9.67
CA ARG A 88 -1.25 -7.21 9.38
C ARG A 88 0.13 -7.45 8.78
N PHE A 89 0.54 -6.62 7.83
CA PHE A 89 1.85 -6.69 7.20
C PHE A 89 2.96 -6.50 8.23
N LYS A 90 2.89 -5.45 9.06
CA LYS A 90 3.84 -5.22 10.16
C LYS A 90 3.95 -6.39 11.12
N ARG A 91 2.81 -6.98 11.52
CA ARG A 91 2.80 -8.18 12.38
C ARG A 91 3.51 -9.36 11.73
N ASN A 92 3.35 -9.56 10.43
CA ASN A 92 4.05 -10.61 9.70
C ASN A 92 5.55 -10.32 9.57
N ILE A 93 5.94 -9.05 9.40
CA ILE A 93 7.35 -8.62 9.44
C ILE A 93 7.97 -8.96 10.80
N ASP A 94 7.27 -8.67 11.89
CA ASP A 94 7.75 -8.98 13.23
C ASP A 94 7.89 -10.49 13.51
N ARG A 95 7.22 -11.34 12.73
CA ARG A 95 7.34 -12.81 12.81
C ARG A 95 8.58 -13.37 12.12
N ILE A 96 9.31 -12.58 11.33
CA ILE A 96 10.49 -13.06 10.58
C ILE A 96 11.56 -13.64 11.52
N LEU A 97 11.91 -12.91 12.59
CA LEU A 97 12.94 -13.36 13.54
C LEU A 97 12.51 -14.62 14.31
N PRO A 98 11.29 -14.71 14.90
CA PRO A 98 10.82 -15.92 15.56
C PRO A 98 10.83 -17.20 14.71
N VAL A 99 10.60 -17.10 13.39
CA VAL A 99 10.59 -18.29 12.51
C VAL A 99 11.97 -18.69 11.99
N GLY A 100 13.04 -18.05 12.47
CA GLY A 100 14.42 -18.33 12.05
C GLY A 100 14.87 -17.54 10.81
N GLY A 101 14.22 -16.41 10.50
CA GLY A 101 14.71 -15.45 9.51
C GLY A 101 15.83 -14.57 10.05
N THR A 102 16.54 -13.86 9.16
CA THR A 102 17.66 -12.99 9.55
C THR A 102 17.21 -11.55 9.84
N PRO A 103 17.97 -10.77 10.62
CA PRO A 103 17.72 -9.34 10.80
C PRO A 103 17.67 -8.56 9.49
N GLU A 104 18.54 -8.88 8.52
CA GLU A 104 18.59 -8.21 7.23
C GLU A 104 17.33 -8.46 6.40
N ASP A 105 16.75 -9.67 6.49
CA ASP A 105 15.46 -9.96 5.86
C ASP A 105 14.36 -9.12 6.52
N LYS A 106 14.35 -9.00 7.86
CA LYS A 106 13.39 -8.15 8.56
C LYS A 106 13.51 -6.68 8.16
N ASP A 107 14.74 -6.17 8.06
CA ASP A 107 15.00 -4.78 7.69
C ASP A 107 14.51 -4.49 6.27
N ARG A 108 14.81 -5.36 5.30
CA ARG A 108 14.31 -5.23 3.92
C ARG A 108 12.78 -5.19 3.86
N TRP A 109 12.09 -6.04 4.60
CA TRP A 109 10.63 -6.01 4.65
C TRP A 109 10.08 -4.77 5.37
N THR A 110 10.83 -4.24 6.34
CA THR A 110 10.50 -2.99 7.03
C THR A 110 10.66 -1.79 6.09
N GLU A 111 11.63 -1.80 5.18
CA GLU A 111 11.73 -0.79 4.11
C GLU A 111 10.49 -0.78 3.21
N TYR A 112 9.99 -1.95 2.79
CA TYR A 112 8.74 -2.03 2.03
C TYR A 112 7.55 -1.46 2.81
N TYR A 113 7.47 -1.71 4.12
CA TYR A 113 6.45 -1.10 4.97
C TYR A 113 6.55 0.44 4.96
N HIS A 114 7.77 0.99 5.05
CA HIS A 114 7.98 2.43 4.97
C HIS A 114 7.65 3.01 3.59
N ILE A 115 7.90 2.29 2.50
CA ILE A 115 7.48 2.72 1.15
C ILE A 115 5.96 2.90 1.11
N TYR A 116 5.19 1.95 1.65
CA TYR A 116 3.73 2.07 1.69
C TYR A 116 3.25 3.18 2.61
N GLN A 117 3.93 3.39 3.74
CA GLN A 117 3.63 4.51 4.62
C GLN A 117 3.84 5.86 3.92
N CYS A 118 4.98 6.03 3.24
CA CYS A 118 5.26 7.21 2.43
C CYS A 118 4.24 7.39 1.30
N ALA A 119 3.79 6.30 0.65
CA ALA A 119 2.76 6.39 -0.38
C ALA A 119 1.42 6.88 0.17
N ILE A 120 1.04 6.44 1.38
CA ILE A 120 -0.18 6.91 2.07
C ILE A 120 -0.07 8.39 2.41
N ASP A 121 1.07 8.82 2.95
CA ASP A 121 1.27 10.22 3.33
C ASP A 121 1.32 11.12 2.08
N ALA A 122 2.05 10.71 1.04
CA ALA A 122 2.08 11.41 -0.24
C ALA A 122 0.71 11.53 -0.91
N THR A 123 -0.16 10.51 -0.78
CA THR A 123 -1.52 10.58 -1.34
C THR A 123 -2.46 11.47 -0.52
N LYS A 124 -2.24 11.61 0.79
CA LYS A 124 -2.95 12.60 1.62
C LYS A 124 -2.55 14.02 1.25
N ASP A 125 -1.25 14.26 1.09
CA ASP A 125 -0.68 15.57 0.80
C ASP A 125 -0.87 16.01 -0.66
N ALA A 126 -1.10 15.06 -1.58
CA ALA A 126 -1.28 15.34 -2.99
C ALA A 126 -2.50 16.22 -3.28
N TYR A 127 -2.31 17.22 -4.14
CA TYR A 127 -3.36 18.11 -4.62
C TYR A 127 -4.22 17.44 -5.70
N MET A 128 -5.11 16.53 -5.29
CA MET A 128 -5.99 15.77 -6.18
C MET A 128 -7.45 15.68 -5.67
N PRO A 129 -8.45 15.51 -6.56
CA PRO A 129 -9.85 15.28 -6.16
C PRO A 129 -10.04 13.98 -5.37
N ASN A 130 -11.05 13.93 -4.49
CA ASN A 130 -11.31 12.76 -3.63
C ASN A 130 -11.56 11.46 -4.42
N ALA A 131 -12.21 11.56 -5.59
CA ALA A 131 -12.45 10.40 -6.45
C ALA A 131 -11.14 9.77 -6.96
N GLN A 132 -10.11 10.58 -7.22
CA GLN A 132 -8.79 10.08 -7.61
C GLN A 132 -8.04 9.53 -6.39
N ARG A 133 -8.06 10.27 -5.28
CA ARG A 133 -7.44 9.84 -4.02
C ARG A 133 -7.95 8.47 -3.55
N LYS A 134 -9.25 8.22 -3.67
CA LYS A 134 -9.86 6.91 -3.38
C LYS A 134 -9.27 5.79 -4.24
N LYS A 135 -9.04 6.02 -5.53
CA LYS A 135 -8.43 5.03 -6.43
C LYS A 135 -7.00 4.72 -6.01
N GLU A 136 -6.23 5.73 -5.62
CA GLU A 136 -4.86 5.52 -5.15
C GLU A 136 -4.82 4.74 -3.83
N TYR A 137 -5.72 5.02 -2.88
CA TYR A 137 -5.82 4.20 -1.66
C TYR A 137 -6.15 2.73 -1.94
N LEU A 138 -7.04 2.46 -2.89
CA LEU A 138 -7.37 1.09 -3.28
C LEU A 138 -6.18 0.39 -3.94
N ARG A 139 -5.41 1.09 -4.77
CA ARG A 139 -4.17 0.55 -5.35
C ARG A 139 -3.13 0.22 -4.28
N ILE A 140 -2.90 1.15 -3.34
CA ILE A 140 -2.00 0.91 -2.20
C ILE A 140 -2.47 -0.30 -1.40
N TYR A 141 -3.78 -0.42 -1.12
CA TYR A 141 -4.36 -1.58 -0.44
C TYR A 141 -4.07 -2.90 -1.18
N GLU A 142 -4.28 -2.93 -2.49
CA GLU A 142 -4.00 -4.12 -3.32
C GLU A 142 -2.51 -4.50 -3.30
N ASP A 143 -1.62 -3.51 -3.41
CA ASP A 143 -0.18 -3.74 -3.38
C ASP A 143 0.32 -4.25 -2.04
N ILE A 144 -0.15 -3.66 -0.92
CA ILE A 144 0.16 -4.15 0.43
C ILE A 144 -0.33 -5.59 0.59
N THR A 145 -1.55 -5.89 0.13
CA THR A 145 -2.13 -7.23 0.23
C THR A 145 -1.27 -8.24 -0.53
N ARG A 146 -0.88 -7.92 -1.77
CA ARG A 146 -0.01 -8.76 -2.59
C ARG A 146 1.35 -9.00 -1.95
N GLN A 147 2.00 -7.95 -1.42
CA GLN A 147 3.29 -8.12 -0.73
C GLN A 147 3.15 -8.94 0.55
N ASN A 148 2.06 -8.76 1.29
CA ASN A 148 1.81 -9.52 2.50
C ASN A 148 1.61 -11.01 2.19
N GLU A 149 0.96 -11.37 1.09
CA GLU A 149 0.84 -12.76 0.64
C GLU A 149 2.21 -13.39 0.35
N ILE A 150 3.10 -12.65 -0.33
CA ILE A 150 4.48 -13.10 -0.60
C ILE A 150 5.24 -13.31 0.72
N LEU A 151 5.13 -12.37 1.66
CA LEU A 151 5.77 -12.48 2.97
C LEU A 151 5.24 -13.69 3.75
N VAL A 152 3.94 -13.95 3.76
CA VAL A 152 3.35 -15.12 4.42
C VAL A 152 3.90 -16.42 3.81
N GLY A 153 4.00 -16.50 2.48
CA GLY A 153 4.60 -17.65 1.80
C GLY A 153 6.08 -17.85 2.18
N TYR A 154 6.84 -16.76 2.29
CA TYR A 154 8.22 -16.79 2.77
C TYR A 154 8.31 -17.27 4.23
N LEU A 155 7.47 -16.76 5.12
CA LEU A 155 7.41 -17.16 6.53
C LEU A 155 7.10 -18.65 6.69
N ALA A 156 6.12 -19.17 5.95
CA ALA A 156 5.76 -20.59 5.99
C ALA A 156 6.94 -21.48 5.56
N LYS A 157 7.65 -21.10 4.49
CA LYS A 157 8.85 -21.82 4.04
C LYS A 157 9.94 -21.79 5.10
N ARG A 158 10.22 -20.62 5.69
CA ARG A 158 11.22 -20.49 6.77
C ARG A 158 10.87 -21.31 8.00
N GLN A 159 9.63 -21.24 8.46
CA GLN A 159 9.16 -22.02 9.58
C GLN A 159 9.33 -23.52 9.33
N ASN A 160 8.99 -24.02 8.14
CA ASN A 160 9.17 -25.42 7.78
C ASN A 160 10.65 -25.83 7.77
N THR A 161 11.55 -24.97 7.25
CA THR A 161 13.00 -25.22 7.31
C THR A 161 13.51 -25.28 8.75
N THR A 162 13.09 -24.36 9.60
CA THR A 162 13.48 -24.31 11.03
C THR A 162 12.96 -25.53 11.78
N ILE A 163 11.72 -25.95 11.55
CA ILE A 163 11.19 -27.19 12.14
C ILE A 163 11.99 -28.40 11.65
N THR A 164 12.23 -28.50 10.34
CA THR A 164 12.98 -29.63 9.77
C THR A 164 14.41 -29.67 10.31
N SER A 165 15.11 -28.55 10.42
CA SER A 165 16.46 -28.52 10.99
C SER A 165 16.46 -28.88 12.49
N THR A 166 15.47 -28.43 13.26
CA THR A 166 15.33 -28.82 14.67
C THR A 166 15.07 -30.32 14.83
N LEU A 167 14.25 -30.91 13.95
CA LEU A 167 13.98 -32.36 13.94
C LEU A 167 15.19 -33.18 13.50
N LEU A 168 15.97 -32.69 12.52
CA LEU A 168 17.20 -33.34 12.08
C LEU A 168 18.32 -33.25 13.13
N ASN A 169 18.40 -32.12 13.84
CA ASN A 169 19.36 -31.92 14.93
C ASN A 169 18.94 -32.62 16.22
N ALA A 170 17.66 -32.99 16.36
CA ALA A 170 17.17 -33.74 17.50
C ALA A 170 17.82 -35.13 17.53
N THR A 171 18.96 -35.21 18.23
CA THR A 171 19.63 -36.46 18.50
C THR A 171 18.81 -37.16 19.58
N ALA A 172 18.31 -38.36 19.28
CA ALA A 172 17.72 -39.20 20.31
C ALA A 172 18.84 -39.75 21.21
N ASP A 173 19.22 -38.99 22.24
CA ASP A 173 20.05 -39.51 23.33
C ASP A 173 19.20 -40.51 24.11
N ARG A 174 19.15 -41.73 23.58
CA ARG A 174 18.52 -42.84 24.26
C ARG A 174 19.46 -43.22 25.39
N THR A 175 19.15 -42.76 26.60
CA THR A 175 19.79 -43.26 27.82
C THR A 175 19.42 -44.73 27.98
N LEU A 176 20.19 -45.61 27.35
CA LEU A 176 20.10 -47.03 27.60
C LEU A 176 20.59 -47.25 29.03
N ASP A 177 19.72 -47.76 29.89
CA ASP A 177 20.10 -48.22 31.22
C ASP A 177 20.90 -49.51 31.08
N LYS A 178 22.18 -49.33 30.76
CA LYS A 178 23.13 -50.42 30.54
C LYS A 178 23.22 -51.30 31.79
N GLU A 179 23.04 -50.74 32.98
CA GLU A 179 23.10 -51.50 34.22
C GLU A 179 21.91 -52.43 34.40
N SER A 180 20.67 -51.98 34.16
CA SER A 180 19.52 -52.88 34.25
C SER A 180 19.53 -53.94 33.16
N ILE A 181 19.96 -53.60 31.94
CA ILE A 181 20.12 -54.58 30.86
C ILE A 181 21.15 -55.64 31.23
N VAL A 182 22.30 -55.25 31.80
CA VAL A 182 23.32 -56.19 32.25
C VAL A 182 22.84 -57.01 33.44
N ARG A 183 22.17 -56.39 34.43
CA ARG A 183 21.58 -57.12 35.58
C ARG A 183 20.55 -58.15 35.12
N ASP A 184 19.67 -57.79 34.20
CA ASP A 184 18.64 -58.68 33.67
C ASP A 184 19.27 -59.85 32.88
N ALA A 185 20.28 -59.58 32.05
CA ALA A 185 21.03 -60.61 31.35
C ALA A 185 21.74 -61.59 32.32
N VAL A 186 22.33 -61.07 33.39
CA VAL A 186 22.98 -61.90 34.43
C VAL A 186 21.95 -62.72 35.20
N ASN A 187 20.79 -62.16 35.53
CA ASN A 187 19.71 -62.89 36.20
C ASN A 187 19.19 -64.02 35.31
N ARG A 188 18.95 -63.76 34.03
CA ARG A 188 18.54 -64.79 33.05
C ARG A 188 19.60 -65.88 32.88
N TRP A 189 20.89 -65.53 32.92
CA TRP A 189 21.97 -66.54 32.91
C TRP A 189 21.94 -67.41 34.17
N HIS A 190 21.80 -66.82 35.35
CA HIS A 190 21.66 -67.58 36.59
C HIS A 190 20.42 -68.47 36.59
N GLU A 191 19.25 -67.95 36.20
CA GLU A 191 18.01 -68.72 36.08
C GLU A 191 18.17 -69.89 35.11
N SER A 192 18.81 -69.70 33.96
CA SER A 192 19.07 -70.77 33.00
C SER A 192 19.97 -71.87 33.59
N ARG A 193 20.96 -71.48 34.41
CA ARG A 193 21.84 -72.42 35.12
C ARG A 193 21.10 -73.21 36.21
N PHE A 194 20.14 -72.59 36.89
CA PHE A 194 19.29 -73.29 37.85
C PHE A 194 18.22 -74.16 37.17
N ALA A 195 17.72 -73.77 35.99
CA ALA A 195 16.76 -74.57 35.21
C ALA A 195 17.39 -75.84 34.60
N VAL A 196 18.67 -75.78 34.19
CA VAL A 196 19.43 -76.97 33.75
C VAL A 196 19.77 -77.91 34.93
N ARG A 197 19.78 -77.38 36.15
CA ARG A 197 19.87 -78.18 37.39
C ARG A 197 18.46 -78.44 37.92
N GLY A 198 17.71 -79.26 37.18
CA GLY A 198 16.38 -79.72 37.61
C GLY A 198 16.41 -80.28 39.05
N PRO A 199 15.27 -80.26 39.77
CA PRO A 199 15.21 -80.73 41.14
C PRO A 199 15.60 -82.21 41.20
N GLN A 200 16.77 -82.48 41.76
CA GLN A 200 17.24 -83.81 42.08
C GLN A 200 16.44 -84.32 43.30
N SER A 201 15.19 -84.71 43.06
CA SER A 201 14.39 -85.52 43.98
C SER A 201 14.77 -86.98 43.72
N GLY A 202 15.53 -87.56 44.64
CA GLY A 202 16.02 -88.92 44.53
C GLY A 202 14.88 -89.95 44.52
N ASN A 203 14.93 -90.86 43.54
CA ASN A 203 14.71 -92.28 43.80
C ASN A 203 15.50 -93.12 42.78
N ASN A 204 16.27 -94.05 43.33
CA ASN A 204 17.16 -94.98 42.66
C ASN A 204 16.34 -96.03 41.89
N THR A 205 16.70 -96.40 40.66
CA THR A 205 16.81 -97.78 40.13
C THR A 205 17.26 -97.78 38.66
N GLY A 206 18.48 -98.30 38.42
CA GLY A 206 18.84 -99.16 37.27
C GLY A 206 18.90 -98.56 35.86
N GLY A 207 20.10 -98.56 35.26
CA GLY A 207 20.24 -98.46 33.81
C GLY A 207 21.66 -98.14 33.34
N SER A 208 22.37 -99.19 32.92
CA SER A 208 23.68 -99.13 32.25
C SER A 208 23.62 -98.29 30.98
N GLY A 209 24.65 -97.48 30.71
CA GLY A 209 24.78 -96.75 29.45
C GLY A 209 26.07 -95.93 29.37
N ASP A 210 27.09 -96.52 28.75
CA ASP A 210 28.31 -95.86 28.29
C ASP A 210 28.00 -94.64 27.41
N GLY A 211 28.77 -93.56 27.59
CA GLY A 211 28.65 -92.33 26.81
C GLY A 211 29.90 -91.47 26.98
N ASP A 212 30.97 -91.91 26.32
CA ASP A 212 32.17 -91.12 26.05
C ASP A 212 31.81 -90.00 25.06
N GLU A 213 31.93 -88.72 25.46
CA GLU A 213 31.99 -87.61 24.51
C GLU A 213 33.13 -86.66 24.85
N THR A 214 34.04 -86.59 23.88
CA THR A 214 35.31 -85.89 23.87
C THR A 214 35.12 -84.40 23.56
N VAL A 215 35.99 -83.58 24.16
CA VAL A 215 35.99 -82.12 24.01
C VAL A 215 36.67 -81.76 22.68
N ASN A 216 35.92 -81.25 21.71
CA ASN A 216 36.52 -80.76 20.47
C ASN A 216 36.87 -79.27 20.61
N LYS A 217 38.18 -78.99 20.65
CA LYS A 217 38.77 -77.65 20.57
C LYS A 217 39.06 -77.37 19.09
N GLY A 218 38.30 -76.47 18.47
CA GLY A 218 38.56 -75.96 17.11
C GLY A 218 38.94 -74.48 17.15
N ASN A 219 40.04 -74.15 16.45
CA ASN A 219 40.49 -72.80 16.09
C ASN A 219 39.48 -72.06 15.22
#